data_AF-A0A521ZY61-F1
#
_entry.id   AF-A0A521ZY61-F1
#
_cell.length_a   1.000
_cell.length_b   1.000
_cell.length_c   1.000
_cell.angle_alpha   90.00
_cell.angle_beta   90.00
_cell.angle_gamma   90.00
#
_symmetry.space_group_name_H-M   'P 1'
#
loop_
_entity.id
_entity.type
_entity.pdbx_description
1 polymer ?
#
loop_
_entity_poly.entity_id
_entity_poly.type
_entity_poly.pdbx_seq_one_letter_code
_entity_poly.pdbx_strand_id
1 'polypeptide(L)'
;MPPDMSDTLRSPTDSRPAGRVNEIDLLRFVASMLVLLFHYAFRGMAADNMAAMNYPLLAPVFKYGYLGVQLFFLISGFVILMSAAGGSVRGFIVSRLIRLYPAFWAACTVTYLVCILWGGPAYAASFKQYLINMTMISDYLHTPAIDGVYWSLSLEIRFYVLITILLLIRQIHRAEFFLIAWLVATMALEWHPIGKLRFLLISDYATFFIGGATIYLVWSKGMTVRRALMILFSLILGLTQSIKGLDEIRHYYHVDMDPVLTALLVTSFYAILLLVALRKTGALANMKWVTAGALTYPLYLLHQNIGYIIFNHAYPGLNIHLVFWGTIALMLAGAWLIHNLIEKKAAPLLKRILNTGLDTFSQLRPTRR
;
A
#
# COMPACT_ATOMS: atom_id res chain seq x y z
N MET A 1 43.36 -46.56 22.70
CA MET A 1 43.11 -45.17 22.28
C MET A 1 41.62 -45.02 22.05
N PRO A 2 40.92 -44.15 22.80
CA PRO A 2 39.48 -43.99 22.66
C PRO A 2 39.14 -43.23 21.36
N PRO A 3 37.95 -43.45 20.77
CA PRO A 3 37.48 -42.65 19.65
C PRO A 3 37.17 -41.23 20.11
N ASP A 4 37.60 -40.29 19.27
CA ASP A 4 37.48 -38.84 19.37
C ASP A 4 36.01 -38.40 19.57
N MET A 5 35.72 -37.79 20.74
CA MET A 5 34.43 -37.18 21.09
C MET A 5 34.42 -35.69 20.69
N SER A 6 34.45 -35.40 19.40
CA SER A 6 34.36 -34.01 18.90
C SER A 6 33.19 -33.72 17.94
N ASP A 7 32.26 -34.66 17.74
CA ASP A 7 31.12 -34.46 16.81
C ASP A 7 29.78 -34.12 17.49
N THR A 8 29.82 -33.64 18.73
CA THR A 8 28.65 -33.09 19.43
C THR A 8 28.88 -31.61 19.68
N LEU A 9 28.34 -30.76 18.79
CA LEU A 9 27.82 -29.40 19.02
C LEU A 9 27.70 -28.63 17.69
N ARG A 10 26.91 -29.14 16.74
CA ARG A 10 26.19 -28.25 15.83
C ARG A 10 24.80 -28.04 16.43
N SER A 11 24.65 -26.96 17.18
CA SER A 11 23.32 -26.46 17.52
C SER A 11 22.55 -26.24 16.21
N PRO A 12 21.25 -26.62 16.15
CA PRO A 12 20.40 -26.21 15.06
C PRO A 12 20.20 -24.70 15.23
N THR A 13 21.16 -23.91 14.76
CA THR A 13 20.91 -22.51 14.46
C THR A 13 19.83 -22.55 13.40
N ASP A 14 18.64 -22.21 13.86
CA ASP A 14 17.40 -22.08 13.12
C ASP A 14 17.64 -21.08 11.98
N SER A 15 18.28 -21.56 10.91
CA SER A 15 18.49 -20.84 9.66
C SER A 15 17.14 -20.82 8.95
N ARG A 16 16.21 -20.07 9.57
CA ARG A 16 14.84 -19.96 9.11
C ARG A 16 14.89 -19.29 7.74
N PRO A 17 14.42 -19.94 6.67
CA PRO A 17 14.22 -19.23 5.42
C PRO A 17 13.28 -18.05 5.71
N ALA A 18 13.56 -16.87 5.15
CA ALA A 18 12.72 -15.68 5.29
C ALA A 18 11.29 -16.01 4.79
N GLY A 19 10.45 -16.49 5.70
CA GLY A 19 9.17 -17.11 5.37
C GLY A 19 8.19 -16.06 4.88
N ARG A 20 7.54 -16.34 3.73
CA ARG A 20 6.38 -15.58 3.27
C ARG A 20 5.29 -15.62 4.34
N VAL A 21 4.67 -14.48 4.63
CA VAL A 21 3.48 -14.40 5.51
C VAL A 21 2.25 -14.39 4.62
N ASN A 22 1.59 -15.54 4.48
CA ASN A 22 0.53 -15.75 3.48
C ASN A 22 -0.69 -14.86 3.74
N GLU A 23 -1.03 -14.62 4.99
CA GLU A 23 -2.20 -13.84 5.40
C GLU A 23 -2.10 -12.37 4.95
N ILE A 24 -0.88 -11.86 4.79
CA ILE A 24 -0.66 -10.51 4.27
C ILE A 24 -1.23 -10.37 2.87
N ASP A 25 -1.13 -11.40 2.02
CA ASP A 25 -1.69 -11.36 0.66
C ASP A 25 -3.23 -11.27 0.69
N LEU A 26 -3.87 -11.98 1.64
CA LEU A 26 -5.32 -11.89 1.85
C LEU A 26 -5.73 -10.50 2.36
N LEU A 27 -5.05 -9.98 3.38
CA LEU A 27 -5.37 -8.67 3.96
C LEU A 27 -5.21 -7.54 2.93
N ARG A 28 -4.20 -7.64 2.07
CA ARG A 28 -4.00 -6.72 0.93
C ARG A 28 -5.19 -6.78 -0.03
N PHE A 29 -5.65 -7.98 -0.38
CA PHE A 29 -6.80 -8.14 -1.27
C PHE A 29 -8.09 -7.58 -0.66
N VAL A 30 -8.33 -7.85 0.63
CA VAL A 30 -9.46 -7.27 1.38
C VAL A 30 -9.38 -5.74 1.37
N ALA A 31 -8.21 -5.16 1.64
CA ALA A 31 -8.01 -3.72 1.59
C ALA A 31 -8.33 -3.13 0.19
N SER A 32 -7.90 -3.77 -0.91
CA SER A 32 -8.26 -3.30 -2.26
C SER A 32 -9.76 -3.38 -2.52
N MET A 33 -10.42 -4.45 -2.05
CA MET A 33 -11.86 -4.61 -2.25
C MET A 33 -12.65 -3.58 -1.44
N LEU A 34 -12.24 -3.26 -0.21
CA LEU A 34 -12.85 -2.19 0.58
C LEU A 34 -12.77 -0.84 -0.15
N VAL A 35 -11.59 -0.50 -0.69
CA VAL A 35 -11.40 0.75 -1.44
C VAL A 35 -12.19 0.74 -2.74
N LEU A 36 -12.19 -0.37 -3.47
CA LEU A 36 -12.97 -0.50 -4.70
C LEU A 36 -14.47 -0.31 -4.44
N LEU A 37 -15.00 -0.99 -3.43
CA LEU A 37 -16.42 -0.90 -3.08
C LEU A 37 -16.78 0.48 -2.53
N PHE A 38 -15.86 1.17 -1.84
CA PHE A 38 -16.03 2.58 -1.48
C PHE A 38 -16.19 3.46 -2.72
N HIS A 39 -15.33 3.28 -3.72
CA HIS A 39 -15.44 4.02 -4.97
C HIS A 39 -16.77 3.73 -5.67
N TYR A 40 -17.10 2.46 -5.85
CA TYR A 40 -18.23 2.06 -6.68
C TYR A 40 -19.59 2.25 -6.01
N ALA A 41 -19.70 1.97 -4.71
CA ALA A 41 -20.99 2.01 -4.02
C ALA A 41 -21.30 3.38 -3.41
N PHE A 42 -20.28 4.20 -3.10
CA PHE A 42 -20.47 5.45 -2.37
C PHE A 42 -19.83 6.65 -3.07
N ARG A 43 -18.49 6.72 -3.12
CA ARG A 43 -17.75 7.94 -3.53
C ARG A 43 -18.14 8.41 -4.93
N GLY A 44 -18.27 7.50 -5.90
CA GLY A 44 -18.47 7.84 -7.30
C GLY A 44 -19.65 8.79 -7.52
N MET A 45 -20.77 8.54 -6.85
CA MET A 45 -21.96 9.41 -6.88
C MET A 45 -21.89 10.53 -5.84
N ALA A 46 -21.24 10.31 -4.69
CA ALA A 46 -21.33 11.20 -3.55
C ALA A 46 -20.65 12.56 -3.73
N ALA A 47 -19.64 12.68 -4.60
CA ALA A 47 -18.93 13.94 -4.82
C ALA A 47 -18.41 14.10 -6.27
N ASP A 48 -18.09 15.34 -6.63
CA ASP A 48 -17.43 15.75 -7.89
C ASP A 48 -18.13 15.35 -9.20
N ASN A 49 -19.36 14.81 -9.16
CA ASN A 49 -20.10 14.31 -10.32
C ASN A 49 -19.30 13.28 -11.15
N MET A 50 -18.52 12.43 -10.47
CA MET A 50 -17.65 11.46 -11.14
C MET A 50 -18.48 10.34 -11.79
N ALA A 51 -19.43 9.76 -11.08
CA ALA A 51 -20.28 8.68 -11.57
C ALA A 51 -21.77 9.03 -11.46
N ALA A 52 -22.53 8.71 -12.50
CA ALA A 52 -23.98 8.89 -12.56
C ALA A 52 -24.75 7.80 -11.79
N MET A 53 -24.08 6.69 -11.45
CA MET A 53 -24.70 5.54 -10.81
C MET A 53 -24.49 5.57 -9.29
N ASN A 54 -25.59 5.50 -8.54
CA ASN A 54 -25.60 5.19 -7.11
C ASN A 54 -25.80 3.68 -6.90
N TYR A 55 -25.25 3.09 -5.84
CA TYR A 55 -25.56 1.73 -5.42
C TYR A 55 -26.01 1.67 -3.93
N PRO A 56 -27.28 2.03 -3.64
CA PRO A 56 -27.74 2.32 -2.28
C PRO A 56 -27.75 1.12 -1.33
N LEU A 57 -27.80 -0.12 -1.87
CA LEU A 57 -27.77 -1.33 -1.05
C LEU A 57 -26.45 -1.49 -0.28
N LEU A 58 -25.34 -1.02 -0.87
CA LEU A 58 -23.99 -1.18 -0.31
C LEU A 58 -23.40 0.13 0.20
N ALA A 59 -23.90 1.28 -0.26
CA ALA A 59 -23.41 2.60 0.13
C ALA A 59 -23.31 2.81 1.66
N PRO A 60 -24.29 2.43 2.51
CA PRO A 60 -24.22 2.67 3.95
C PRO A 60 -23.06 1.94 4.65
N VAL A 61 -22.67 0.78 4.14
CA VAL A 61 -21.58 -0.04 4.66
C VAL A 61 -20.26 0.41 4.06
N PHE A 62 -20.20 0.55 2.74
CA PHE A 62 -18.96 0.81 2.03
C PHE A 62 -18.57 2.28 1.96
N LYS A 63 -19.36 3.22 2.51
CA LYS A 63 -18.87 4.58 2.81
C LYS A 63 -17.64 4.58 3.73
N TYR A 64 -17.44 3.53 4.54
CA TYR A 64 -16.23 3.32 5.36
C TYR A 64 -15.09 2.62 4.62
N GLY A 65 -15.30 2.17 3.37
CA GLY A 65 -14.30 1.38 2.63
C GLY A 65 -13.02 2.16 2.30
N TYR A 66 -13.04 3.50 2.40
CA TYR A 66 -11.81 4.32 2.33
C TYR A 66 -10.79 3.92 3.40
N LEU A 67 -11.24 3.38 4.55
CA LEU A 67 -10.39 2.87 5.63
C LEU A 67 -9.48 1.70 5.16
N GLY A 68 -9.79 1.08 4.02
CA GLY A 68 -8.88 0.15 3.36
C GLY A 68 -7.51 0.76 3.03
N VAL A 69 -7.41 2.07 2.83
CA VAL A 69 -6.12 2.77 2.63
C VAL A 69 -5.27 2.74 3.90
N GLN A 70 -5.87 2.97 5.06
CA GLN A 70 -5.20 2.88 6.36
C GLN A 70 -4.71 1.45 6.61
N LEU A 71 -5.52 0.43 6.27
CA LEU A 71 -5.10 -0.97 6.29
C LEU A 71 -3.92 -1.22 5.32
N PHE A 72 -3.93 -0.65 4.11
CA PHE A 72 -2.80 -0.73 3.18
C PHE A 72 -1.52 -0.14 3.76
N PHE A 73 -1.58 1.02 4.41
CA PHE A 73 -0.40 1.64 5.03
C PHE A 73 0.12 0.85 6.23
N LEU A 74 -0.78 0.28 7.04
CA LEU A 74 -0.42 -0.63 8.11
C LEU A 74 0.29 -1.89 7.57
N ILE A 75 -0.24 -2.52 6.52
CA ILE A 75 0.42 -3.67 5.88
C ILE A 75 1.75 -3.26 5.22
N SER A 76 1.81 -2.07 4.62
CA SER A 76 3.02 -1.56 3.97
C SER A 76 4.12 -1.34 5.00
N GLY A 77 3.82 -0.76 6.17
CA GLY A 77 4.74 -0.71 7.32
C GLY A 77 5.41 -2.06 7.60
N PHE A 78 4.59 -3.10 7.70
CA PHE A 78 5.05 -4.48 7.96
C PHE A 78 5.95 -5.02 6.84
N VAL A 79 5.47 -5.01 5.60
CA VAL A 79 6.14 -5.67 4.47
C VAL A 79 7.40 -4.95 4.04
N ILE A 80 7.41 -3.62 4.14
CA ILE A 80 8.55 -2.81 3.71
C ILE A 80 9.72 -3.03 4.65
N LEU A 81 9.51 -2.96 5.97
CA LEU A 81 10.57 -3.24 6.93
C LEU A 81 11.04 -4.70 6.85
N MET A 82 10.11 -5.65 6.62
CA MET A 82 10.46 -7.05 6.33
C MET A 82 11.39 -7.19 5.14
N SER A 83 11.10 -6.51 4.03
CA SER A 83 11.94 -6.57 2.84
C SER A 83 13.29 -5.86 2.97
N ALA A 84 13.40 -4.90 3.88
CA ALA A 84 14.65 -4.18 4.18
C ALA A 84 15.54 -4.93 5.19
N ALA A 85 15.01 -5.93 5.90
CA ALA A 85 15.72 -6.62 6.98
C ALA A 85 17.03 -7.29 6.54
N GLY A 86 17.15 -7.65 5.26
CA GLY A 86 18.39 -8.17 4.67
C GLY A 86 19.51 -7.14 4.46
N GLY A 87 19.27 -5.85 4.73
CA GLY A 87 20.30 -4.80 4.73
C GLY A 87 20.80 -4.33 3.34
N SER A 88 20.42 -5.01 2.26
CA SER A 88 20.86 -4.68 0.90
C SER A 88 20.06 -3.51 0.32
N VAL A 89 20.69 -2.34 0.18
CA VAL A 89 20.12 -1.16 -0.51
C VAL A 89 19.71 -1.53 -1.94
N ARG A 90 20.62 -2.14 -2.70
CA ARG A 90 20.38 -2.55 -4.09
C ARG A 90 19.24 -3.56 -4.18
N GLY A 91 19.26 -4.60 -3.35
CA GLY A 91 18.20 -5.61 -3.33
C GLY A 91 16.84 -5.02 -3.00
N PHE A 92 16.78 -4.10 -2.03
CA PHE A 92 15.57 -3.40 -1.65
C PHE A 92 15.00 -2.55 -2.80
N ILE A 93 15.79 -1.62 -3.35
CA ILE A 93 15.34 -0.73 -4.44
C ILE A 93 14.89 -1.54 -5.66
N VAL A 94 15.72 -2.48 -6.13
CA VAL A 94 15.40 -3.31 -7.30
C VAL A 94 14.10 -4.10 -7.07
N SER A 95 13.92 -4.67 -5.88
CA SER A 95 12.68 -5.40 -5.54
C SER A 95 11.44 -4.51 -5.57
N ARG A 96 11.54 -3.24 -5.15
CA ARG A 96 10.41 -2.30 -5.19
C ARG A 96 10.10 -1.82 -6.60
N LEU A 97 11.13 -1.48 -7.39
CA LEU A 97 10.95 -1.05 -8.77
C LEU A 97 10.26 -2.12 -9.61
N ILE A 98 10.70 -3.38 -9.51
CA ILE A 98 10.10 -4.51 -10.22
C ILE A 98 8.66 -4.75 -9.79
N ARG A 99 8.34 -4.50 -8.52
CA ARG A 99 7.00 -4.71 -7.97
C ARG A 99 6.00 -3.65 -8.40
N LEU A 100 6.42 -2.39 -8.50
CA LEU A 100 5.52 -1.25 -8.73
C LEU A 100 5.39 -0.91 -10.22
N TYR A 101 6.52 -0.74 -10.92
CA TYR A 101 6.51 -0.08 -12.22
C TYR A 101 5.79 -0.86 -13.33
N PRO A 102 5.97 -2.19 -13.51
CA PRO A 102 5.33 -2.90 -14.62
C PRO A 102 3.80 -2.81 -14.61
N ALA A 103 3.17 -3.06 -13.46
CA ALA A 103 1.72 -2.94 -13.33
C ALA A 103 1.26 -1.49 -13.36
N PHE A 104 2.01 -0.57 -12.73
CA PHE A 104 1.68 0.86 -12.78
C PHE A 104 1.67 1.40 -14.20
N TRP A 105 2.71 1.13 -14.98
CA TRP A 105 2.80 1.55 -16.38
C TRP A 105 1.63 1.03 -17.21
N ALA A 106 1.32 -0.27 -17.06
CA ALA A 106 0.20 -0.87 -17.76
C ALA A 106 -1.14 -0.22 -17.37
N ALA A 107 -1.43 -0.13 -16.07
CA ALA A 107 -2.68 0.40 -15.58
C ALA A 107 -2.83 1.89 -15.90
N CYS A 108 -1.78 2.70 -15.70
CA CYS A 108 -1.79 4.12 -16.04
C CYS A 108 -2.00 4.35 -17.54
N THR A 109 -1.39 3.53 -18.40
CA THR A 109 -1.63 3.57 -19.86
C THR A 109 -3.08 3.24 -20.18
N VAL A 110 -3.62 2.15 -19.63
CA VAL A 110 -5.01 1.73 -19.87
C VAL A 110 -5.99 2.79 -19.38
N THR A 111 -5.81 3.32 -18.16
CA THR A 111 -6.64 4.39 -17.62
C THR A 111 -6.55 5.64 -18.48
N TYR A 112 -5.35 6.06 -18.90
CA TYR A 112 -5.17 7.21 -19.79
C TYR A 112 -5.94 7.03 -21.11
N LEU A 113 -5.80 5.87 -21.77
CA LEU A 113 -6.51 5.56 -23.01
C LEU A 113 -8.04 5.58 -22.81
N VAL A 114 -8.52 5.02 -21.70
CA VAL A 114 -9.96 5.03 -21.40
C VAL A 114 -10.47 6.46 -21.16
N CYS A 115 -9.70 7.28 -20.44
CA CYS A 115 -10.01 8.69 -20.19
C CYS A 115 -10.10 9.50 -21.50
N ILE A 116 -9.17 9.35 -22.44
CA ILE A 116 -9.19 10.12 -23.69
C ILE A 116 -10.26 9.64 -24.68
N LEU A 117 -10.60 8.35 -24.67
CA LEU A 117 -11.56 7.77 -25.61
C LEU A 117 -13.01 7.88 -25.13
N TRP A 118 -13.25 7.72 -23.82
CA TRP A 118 -14.60 7.64 -23.24
C TRP A 118 -14.82 8.53 -22.02
N GLY A 119 -13.79 9.23 -21.53
CA GLY A 119 -13.89 9.97 -20.26
C GLY A 119 -14.71 11.26 -20.34
N GLY A 120 -14.63 12.01 -21.44
CA GLY A 120 -15.24 13.35 -21.50
C GLY A 120 -14.60 14.35 -20.53
N PRO A 121 -15.24 15.52 -20.26
CA PRO A 121 -14.61 16.62 -19.53
C PRO A 121 -14.21 16.29 -18.08
N ALA A 122 -15.01 15.48 -17.38
CA ALA A 122 -14.75 15.10 -15.97
C ALA A 122 -13.48 14.24 -15.80
N TYR A 123 -13.00 13.63 -16.89
CA TYR A 123 -11.86 12.71 -16.89
C TYR A 123 -10.76 13.17 -17.85
N ALA A 124 -10.71 14.46 -18.17
CA ALA A 124 -9.73 15.01 -19.08
C ALA A 124 -8.30 14.71 -18.57
N ALA A 125 -7.49 14.08 -19.42
CA ALA A 125 -6.10 13.77 -19.12
C ALA A 125 -5.20 14.25 -20.27
N SER A 126 -4.21 15.09 -19.96
CA SER A 126 -3.26 15.56 -20.97
C SER A 126 -2.12 14.56 -21.18
N PHE A 127 -1.52 14.56 -22.37
CA PHE A 127 -0.36 13.72 -22.65
C PHE A 127 0.84 14.03 -21.73
N LYS A 128 1.04 15.33 -21.40
CA LYS A 128 2.07 15.75 -20.44
C LYS A 128 1.81 15.16 -19.05
N GLN A 129 0.56 15.21 -18.58
CA GLN A 129 0.16 14.62 -17.30
C GLN A 129 0.41 13.11 -17.29
N TYR A 130 0.12 12.41 -18.39
CA TYR A 130 0.41 10.98 -18.56
C TYR A 130 1.90 10.67 -18.40
N LEU A 131 2.77 11.38 -19.14
CA LEU A 131 4.21 11.17 -19.04
C LEU A 131 4.74 11.40 -17.62
N ILE A 132 4.24 12.42 -16.92
CA ILE A 132 4.60 12.69 -15.52
C ILE A 132 4.10 11.57 -14.60
N ASN A 133 2.85 11.12 -14.75
CA ASN A 133 2.30 10.03 -13.93
C ASN A 133 3.12 8.73 -14.09
N MET A 134 3.58 8.41 -15.30
CA MET A 134 4.42 7.22 -15.59
C MET A 134 5.73 7.16 -14.79
N THR A 135 6.16 8.27 -14.18
CA THR A 135 7.33 8.33 -13.29
C THR A 135 7.00 8.12 -11.80
N MET A 136 5.72 8.07 -11.43
CA MET A 136 5.22 8.02 -10.05
C MET A 136 5.69 9.17 -9.14
N ILE A 137 6.21 10.28 -9.69
CA ILE A 137 6.62 11.48 -8.94
C ILE A 137 5.71 12.69 -9.21
N SER A 138 4.49 12.46 -9.70
CA SER A 138 3.54 13.52 -10.06
C SER A 138 3.23 14.48 -8.91
N ASP A 139 3.13 13.94 -7.69
CA ASP A 139 2.89 14.69 -6.46
C ASP A 139 4.03 15.70 -6.15
N TYR A 140 5.29 15.32 -6.41
CA TYR A 140 6.45 16.23 -6.26
C TYR A 140 6.48 17.34 -7.31
N LEU A 141 5.89 17.08 -8.48
CA LEU A 141 5.79 18.04 -9.57
C LEU A 141 4.46 18.81 -9.55
N HIS A 142 3.68 18.68 -8.48
CA HIS A 142 2.35 19.29 -8.32
C HIS A 142 1.44 19.07 -9.53
N THR A 143 1.59 17.92 -10.19
CA THR A 143 0.82 17.52 -11.35
C THR A 143 -0.30 16.58 -10.88
N PRO A 144 -1.58 16.86 -11.19
CA PRO A 144 -2.67 15.99 -10.81
C PRO A 144 -2.46 14.56 -11.30
N ALA A 145 -2.80 13.58 -10.47
CA ALA A 145 -2.77 12.19 -10.89
C ALA A 145 -3.82 11.94 -11.98
N ILE A 146 -3.52 11.05 -12.93
CA ILE A 146 -4.53 10.65 -13.94
C ILE A 146 -5.69 9.94 -13.28
N ASP A 147 -5.40 9.07 -12.32
CA ASP A 147 -6.40 8.43 -11.49
C ASP A 147 -6.25 8.89 -10.04
N GLY A 148 -7.38 9.15 -9.38
CA GLY A 148 -7.38 9.60 -7.99
C GLY A 148 -6.63 8.65 -7.08
N VAL A 149 -6.81 7.33 -7.22
CA VAL A 149 -6.17 6.34 -6.34
C VAL A 149 -4.63 6.35 -6.34
N TYR A 150 -3.98 7.01 -7.29
CA TYR A 150 -2.51 7.06 -7.35
C TYR A 150 -1.89 7.95 -6.26
N TRP A 151 -2.67 8.81 -5.58
CA TRP A 151 -2.15 9.66 -4.49
C TRP A 151 -1.51 8.82 -3.37
N SER A 152 -2.09 7.66 -3.04
CA SER A 152 -1.62 6.79 -1.95
C SER A 152 -0.25 6.17 -2.24
N LEU A 153 0.08 5.94 -3.51
CA LEU A 153 1.37 5.42 -3.94
C LEU A 153 2.50 6.41 -3.67
N SER A 154 2.21 7.71 -3.77
CA SER A 154 3.20 8.76 -3.47
C SER A 154 3.63 8.73 -1.99
N LEU A 155 2.71 8.37 -1.09
CA LEU A 155 3.03 8.16 0.33
C LEU A 155 3.87 6.89 0.54
N GLU A 156 3.55 5.80 -0.17
CA GLU A 156 4.33 4.57 -0.11
C GLU A 156 5.77 4.79 -0.63
N ILE A 157 5.94 5.58 -1.71
CA ILE A 157 7.26 6.00 -2.24
C ILE A 157 8.04 6.81 -1.21
N ARG A 158 7.40 7.76 -0.51
CA ARG A 158 8.06 8.51 0.57
C ARG A 158 8.57 7.58 1.67
N PHE A 159 7.78 6.58 2.07
CA PHE A 159 8.26 5.60 3.04
C PHE A 159 9.38 4.69 2.50
N TYR A 160 9.34 4.31 1.21
CA TYR A 160 10.47 3.64 0.56
C TYR A 160 11.76 4.46 0.62
N VAL A 161 11.67 5.78 0.41
CA VAL A 161 12.81 6.69 0.53
C VAL A 161 13.35 6.71 1.96
N LEU A 162 12.49 6.84 2.98
CA LEU A 162 12.91 6.82 4.39
C LEU A 162 13.67 5.53 4.76
N ILE A 163 13.16 4.37 4.34
CA ILE A 163 13.82 3.08 4.59
C ILE A 163 15.11 2.95 3.77
N THR A 164 15.14 3.46 2.55
CA THR A 164 16.35 3.48 1.72
C THR A 164 17.44 4.33 2.37
N ILE A 165 17.11 5.50 2.92
CA ILE A 165 18.05 6.33 3.68
C ILE A 165 18.62 5.53 4.85
N LEU A 166 17.77 4.83 5.61
CA LEU A 166 18.19 4.01 6.75
C LEU A 166 19.15 2.87 6.34
N LEU A 167 18.92 2.26 5.18
CA LEU A 167 19.81 1.25 4.60
C LEU A 167 21.13 1.87 4.11
N LEU A 168 21.11 3.04 3.48
CA LEU A 168 22.30 3.75 3.00
C LEU A 168 23.25 4.12 4.14
N ILE A 169 22.72 4.59 5.27
CA ILE A 169 23.50 4.88 6.47
C ILE A 169 23.83 3.63 7.31
N ARG A 170 23.41 2.44 6.85
CA ARG A 170 23.64 1.12 7.49
C ARG A 170 23.04 0.99 8.90
N GLN A 171 21.98 1.74 9.21
CA GLN A 171 21.35 1.77 10.53
C GLN A 171 20.04 0.97 10.61
N ILE A 172 19.76 0.08 9.65
CA ILE A 172 18.53 -0.74 9.65
C ILE A 172 18.38 -1.60 10.92
N HIS A 173 19.50 -2.00 11.54
CA HIS A 173 19.51 -2.73 12.81
C HIS A 173 18.90 -1.91 13.97
N ARG A 174 18.94 -0.57 13.89
CA ARG A 174 18.31 0.37 14.83
C ARG A 174 16.92 0.83 14.38
N ALA A 175 16.25 0.13 13.46
CA ALA A 175 14.93 0.53 12.96
C ALA A 175 13.94 0.88 14.08
N GLU A 176 13.94 0.12 15.19
CA GLU A 176 13.08 0.40 16.35
C GLU A 176 13.29 1.82 16.93
N PHE A 177 14.53 2.29 17.03
CA PHE A 177 14.84 3.65 17.47
C PHE A 177 14.33 4.71 16.49
N PHE A 178 14.55 4.51 15.19
CA PHE A 178 14.08 5.45 14.17
C PHE A 178 12.56 5.50 14.07
N LEU A 179 11.86 4.38 14.29
CA LEU A 179 10.41 4.33 14.37
C LEU A 179 9.89 5.11 15.58
N ILE A 180 10.54 5.03 16.74
CA ILE A 180 10.20 5.84 17.91
C ILE A 180 10.42 7.32 17.62
N ALA A 181 11.57 7.69 17.07
CA ALA A 181 11.86 9.08 16.70
C ALA A 181 10.83 9.63 15.71
N TRP A 182 10.43 8.82 14.72
CA TRP A 182 9.39 9.19 13.75
C TRP A 182 8.00 9.31 14.39
N LEU A 183 7.66 8.45 15.35
CA LEU A 183 6.41 8.52 16.10
C LEU A 183 6.34 9.80 16.94
N VAL A 184 7.42 10.12 17.67
CA VAL A 184 7.53 11.35 18.45
C VAL A 184 7.48 12.59 17.56
N ALA A 185 8.18 12.58 16.42
CA ALA A 185 8.12 13.67 15.45
C ALA A 185 6.71 13.86 14.87
N THR A 186 6.01 12.76 14.56
CA THR A 186 4.62 12.78 14.08
C THR A 186 3.70 13.38 15.14
N MET A 187 3.86 12.97 16.39
CA MET A 187 3.10 13.55 17.51
C MET A 187 3.40 15.04 17.69
N ALA A 188 4.66 15.48 17.60
CA ALA A 188 5.00 16.89 17.70
C ALA A 188 4.40 17.74 16.56
N LEU A 189 4.35 17.20 15.34
CA LEU A 189 3.80 17.87 14.16
C LEU A 189 2.27 18.05 14.21
N GLU A 190 1.55 17.26 15.03
CA GLU A 190 0.13 17.49 15.30
C GLU A 190 -0.12 18.80 16.09
N TRP A 191 0.84 19.20 16.93
CA TRP A 191 0.73 20.38 17.78
C TRP A 191 1.40 21.59 17.13
N HIS A 192 2.50 21.36 16.41
CA HIS A 192 3.30 22.37 15.74
C HIS A 192 3.47 22.02 14.26
N PRO A 193 2.46 22.29 13.41
CA PRO A 193 2.46 21.85 12.02
C PRO A 193 3.52 22.61 11.21
N ILE A 194 4.53 21.87 10.73
CA ILE A 194 5.53 22.37 9.79
C ILE A 194 5.30 21.68 8.44
N GLY A 195 4.73 22.39 7.46
CA GLY A 195 4.23 21.79 6.22
C GLY A 195 5.23 20.91 5.47
N LYS A 196 6.49 21.36 5.32
CA LYS A 196 7.55 20.57 4.66
C LYS A 196 7.87 19.27 5.40
N LEU A 197 7.88 19.30 6.74
CA LEU A 197 8.15 18.11 7.56
C LEU A 197 6.95 17.17 7.57
N ARG A 198 5.72 17.69 7.67
CA ARG A 198 4.48 16.92 7.54
C ARG A 198 4.43 16.15 6.22
N PHE A 199 4.81 16.81 5.13
CA PHE A 199 4.90 16.19 3.80
C PHE A 199 5.98 15.10 3.71
N LEU A 200 7.20 15.40 4.18
CA LEU A 200 8.35 14.48 4.10
C LEU A 200 8.16 13.25 5.00
N LEU A 201 7.70 13.45 6.23
CA LEU A 201 7.47 12.41 7.22
C LEU A 201 6.09 11.77 7.10
N ILE A 202 5.31 12.12 6.07
CA ILE A 202 3.97 11.60 5.80
C ILE A 202 3.09 11.57 7.07
N SER A 203 3.17 12.62 7.90
CA SER A 203 2.68 12.58 9.29
C SER A 203 1.19 12.28 9.41
N ASP A 204 0.40 12.59 8.37
CA ASP A 204 -1.04 12.29 8.29
C ASP A 204 -1.37 10.80 8.29
N TYR A 205 -0.40 9.96 7.89
CA TYR A 205 -0.56 8.51 7.77
C TYR A 205 0.60 7.73 8.38
N ALA A 206 1.63 8.42 8.90
CA ALA A 206 2.85 7.83 9.44
C ALA A 206 2.55 6.82 10.55
N THR A 207 1.53 7.09 11.37
CA THR A 207 1.08 6.22 12.47
C THR A 207 0.79 4.80 12.01
N PHE A 208 0.14 4.62 10.86
CA PHE A 208 -0.13 3.30 10.28
C PHE A 208 1.15 2.62 9.79
N PHE A 209 2.04 3.33 9.09
CA PHE A 209 3.32 2.76 8.68
C PHE A 209 4.19 2.35 9.87
N ILE A 210 4.25 3.17 10.91
CA ILE A 210 4.98 2.90 12.15
C ILE A 210 4.37 1.70 12.88
N GLY A 211 3.05 1.67 13.03
CA GLY A 211 2.33 0.55 13.64
C GLY A 211 2.63 -0.77 12.94
N GLY A 212 2.53 -0.78 11.61
CA GLY A 212 2.82 -1.94 10.77
C GLY A 212 4.27 -2.43 10.89
N ALA A 213 5.22 -1.51 10.81
CA ALA A 213 6.64 -1.79 10.95
C ALA A 213 6.96 -2.34 12.36
N THR A 214 6.33 -1.80 13.39
CA THR A 214 6.46 -2.30 14.76
C THR A 214 5.87 -3.69 14.92
N ILE A 215 4.72 -3.97 14.30
CA ILE A 215 4.11 -5.31 14.30
C ILE A 215 5.01 -6.32 13.56
N TYR A 216 5.73 -5.91 12.51
CA TYR A 216 6.79 -6.75 11.93
C TYR A 216 7.95 -7.01 12.89
N LEU A 217 8.38 -6.02 13.69
CA LEU A 217 9.37 -6.24 14.75
C LEU A 217 8.87 -7.24 15.80
N VAL A 218 7.57 -7.24 16.12
CA VAL A 218 6.96 -8.27 16.96
C VAL A 218 7.03 -9.65 16.30
N TRP A 219 6.67 -9.76 15.02
CA TRP A 219 6.71 -11.02 14.28
C TRP A 219 8.13 -11.60 14.17
N SER A 220 9.14 -10.75 13.99
CA SER A 220 10.54 -11.15 13.78
C SER A 220 11.35 -11.31 15.08
N LYS A 221 11.10 -10.48 16.09
CA LYS A 221 11.91 -10.37 17.31
C LYS A 221 11.12 -10.53 18.62
N GLY A 222 9.83 -10.86 18.56
CA GLY A 222 8.95 -11.05 19.72
C GLY A 222 8.35 -9.77 20.30
N MET A 223 7.42 -9.91 21.24
CA MET A 223 6.78 -8.78 21.93
C MET A 223 7.67 -8.24 23.05
N THR A 224 7.74 -6.92 23.20
CA THR A 224 8.35 -6.23 24.34
C THR A 224 7.41 -5.12 24.82
N VAL A 225 7.55 -4.67 26.07
CA VAL A 225 6.77 -3.52 26.59
C VAL A 225 6.90 -2.30 25.67
N ARG A 226 8.12 -2.05 25.16
CA ARG A 226 8.38 -0.95 24.23
C ARG A 226 7.58 -1.08 22.94
N ARG A 227 7.58 -2.26 22.31
CA ARG A 227 6.82 -2.51 21.07
C ARG A 227 5.31 -2.44 21.30
N ALA A 228 4.83 -2.92 22.45
CA ALA A 228 3.43 -2.79 22.84
C ALA A 228 3.03 -1.31 22.97
N LEU A 229 3.85 -0.50 23.64
CA LEU A 229 3.62 0.95 23.74
C LEU A 229 3.65 1.63 22.37
N MET A 230 4.62 1.30 21.51
CA MET A 230 4.68 1.84 20.15
C MET A 230 3.42 1.51 19.34
N ILE A 231 2.90 0.29 19.42
CA ILE A 231 1.64 -0.11 18.78
C ILE A 231 0.47 0.67 19.37
N LEU A 232 0.39 0.77 20.70
CA LEU A 232 -0.67 1.50 21.40
C LEU A 232 -0.70 2.99 21.01
N PHE A 233 0.45 3.67 21.06
CA PHE A 233 0.53 5.09 20.69
C PHE A 233 0.29 5.31 19.20
N SER A 234 0.76 4.40 18.33
CA SER A 234 0.43 4.46 16.90
C SER A 234 -1.07 4.30 16.65
N LEU A 235 -1.72 3.40 17.38
CA LEU A 235 -3.18 3.22 17.32
C LEU A 235 -3.92 4.46 17.82
N ILE A 236 -3.58 5.00 19.00
CA ILE A 236 -4.23 6.18 19.57
C ILE A 236 -4.12 7.38 18.63
N LEU A 237 -2.92 7.66 18.11
CA LEU A 237 -2.71 8.76 17.17
C LEU A 237 -3.42 8.51 15.83
N GLY A 238 -3.36 7.29 15.29
CA GLY A 238 -4.08 6.92 14.07
C GLY A 238 -5.60 7.02 14.20
N LEU A 239 -6.16 6.66 15.36
CA LEU A 239 -7.58 6.87 15.70
C LEU A 239 -7.91 8.35 15.76
N THR A 240 -7.09 9.14 16.45
CA THR A 240 -7.27 10.60 16.55
C THR A 240 -7.28 11.24 15.16
N GLN A 241 -6.32 10.90 14.31
CA GLN A 241 -6.24 11.40 12.93
C GLN A 241 -7.45 10.96 12.09
N SER A 242 -7.87 9.69 12.20
CA SER A 242 -9.01 9.16 11.46
C SER A 242 -10.33 9.81 11.89
N ILE A 243 -10.52 10.04 13.18
CA ILE A 243 -11.72 10.70 13.72
C ILE A 243 -11.75 12.18 13.34
N LYS A 244 -10.62 12.90 13.44
CA LYS A 244 -10.51 14.29 12.96
C LYS A 244 -10.85 14.40 11.47
N GLY A 245 -10.41 13.43 10.66
CA GLY A 245 -10.72 13.38 9.23
C GLY A 245 -12.20 13.17 8.90
N LEU A 246 -13.04 12.73 9.86
CA LEU A 246 -14.47 12.58 9.64
C LEU A 246 -15.16 13.93 9.40
N ASP A 247 -14.64 15.02 9.96
CA ASP A 247 -15.19 16.36 9.74
C ASP A 247 -14.98 16.81 8.27
N GLU A 248 -13.79 16.54 7.72
CA GLU A 248 -13.49 16.81 6.30
C GLU A 248 -14.40 15.97 5.38
N ILE A 249 -14.56 14.68 5.69
CA ILE A 249 -15.45 13.78 4.96
C ILE A 249 -16.90 14.26 5.03
N ARG A 250 -17.38 14.67 6.21
CA ARG A 250 -18.73 15.18 6.41
C ARG A 250 -18.97 16.43 5.59
N HIS A 251 -18.01 17.36 5.58
CA HIS A 251 -18.11 18.59 4.82
C HIS A 251 -18.13 18.32 3.31
N TYR A 252 -17.29 17.40 2.85
CA TYR A 252 -17.09 17.13 1.44
C TYR A 252 -18.17 16.24 0.82
N TYR A 253 -18.60 15.18 1.51
CA TYR A 253 -19.63 14.25 1.01
C TYR A 253 -21.04 14.54 1.53
N HIS A 254 -21.20 15.50 2.43
CA HIS A 254 -22.47 15.82 3.09
C HIS A 254 -23.13 14.61 3.78
N VAL A 255 -22.32 13.69 4.31
CA VAL A 255 -22.77 12.46 4.97
C VAL A 255 -22.05 12.29 6.31
N ASP A 256 -22.81 11.99 7.35
CA ASP A 256 -22.25 11.67 8.66
C ASP A 256 -21.68 10.24 8.68
N MET A 257 -20.49 10.11 9.26
CA MET A 257 -19.85 8.83 9.55
C MET A 257 -19.73 8.66 11.06
N ASP A 258 -20.19 7.51 11.55
CA ASP A 258 -20.06 7.11 12.94
C ASP A 258 -18.57 7.02 13.38
N PRO A 259 -18.14 7.84 14.36
CA PRO A 259 -16.79 7.80 14.91
C PRO A 259 -16.47 6.49 15.65
N VAL A 260 -17.46 5.87 16.30
CA VAL A 260 -17.30 4.61 17.03
C VAL A 260 -17.03 3.48 16.04
N LEU A 261 -17.82 3.37 14.97
CA LEU A 261 -17.58 2.38 13.92
C LEU A 261 -16.21 2.59 13.25
N THR A 262 -15.84 3.84 12.96
CA THR A 262 -14.51 4.17 12.44
C THR A 262 -13.40 3.68 13.38
N ALA A 263 -13.54 3.94 14.69
CA ALA A 263 -12.57 3.51 15.69
C ALA A 263 -12.49 1.98 15.82
N LEU A 264 -13.63 1.29 15.77
CA LEU A 264 -13.70 -0.17 15.80
C LEU A 264 -13.01 -0.80 14.58
N LEU A 265 -13.26 -0.27 13.38
CA LEU A 265 -12.63 -0.76 12.15
C LEU A 265 -11.11 -0.57 12.18
N VAL A 266 -10.62 0.63 12.52
CA VAL A 266 -9.20 0.91 12.62
C VAL A 266 -8.53 0.02 13.69
N THR A 267 -9.16 -0.12 14.86
CA THR A 267 -8.66 -1.01 15.92
C THR A 267 -8.60 -2.47 15.47
N SER A 268 -9.61 -2.92 14.71
CA SER A 268 -9.64 -4.29 14.16
C SER A 268 -8.46 -4.56 13.23
N PHE A 269 -8.02 -3.57 12.43
CA PHE A 269 -6.87 -3.73 11.54
C PHE A 269 -5.58 -4.00 12.32
N TYR A 270 -5.35 -3.26 13.40
CA TYR A 270 -4.22 -3.48 14.30
C TYR A 270 -4.31 -4.84 14.99
N ALA A 271 -5.49 -5.20 15.50
CA ALA A 271 -5.71 -6.47 16.17
C ALA A 271 -5.46 -7.66 15.23
N ILE A 272 -6.00 -7.63 14.01
CA ILE A 272 -5.82 -8.68 13.00
C ILE A 272 -4.35 -8.82 12.61
N LEU A 273 -3.65 -7.71 12.33
CA LEU A 273 -2.24 -7.78 11.96
C LEU A 273 -1.37 -8.24 13.15
N LEU A 274 -1.74 -7.92 14.38
CA LEU A 274 -1.09 -8.43 15.58
C LEU A 274 -1.33 -9.94 15.76
N LEU A 275 -2.52 -10.46 15.46
CA LEU A 275 -2.78 -11.90 15.44
C LEU A 275 -1.90 -12.62 14.40
N VAL A 276 -1.71 -12.02 13.22
CA VAL A 276 -0.75 -12.51 12.20
C VAL A 276 0.66 -12.53 12.78
N ALA A 277 1.10 -11.44 13.41
CA ALA A 277 2.44 -11.35 13.99
C ALA A 277 2.69 -12.36 15.12
N LEU A 278 1.66 -12.64 15.93
CA LEU A 278 1.68 -13.64 16.99
C LEU A 278 1.42 -15.07 16.50
N ARG A 279 1.22 -15.26 15.19
CA ARG A 279 0.94 -16.56 14.55
C ARG A 279 -0.30 -17.25 15.12
N LYS A 280 -1.32 -16.45 15.48
CA LYS A 280 -2.60 -16.89 16.06
C LYS A 280 -3.75 -16.94 15.04
N THR A 281 -3.43 -17.13 13.76
CA THR A 281 -4.37 -17.12 12.63
C THR A 281 -4.84 -18.52 12.22
N GLY A 282 -4.31 -19.57 12.84
CA GLY A 282 -4.74 -20.96 12.64
C GLY A 282 -4.62 -21.40 11.17
N ALA A 283 -5.70 -21.96 10.63
CA ALA A 283 -5.74 -22.50 9.27
C ALA A 283 -5.45 -21.45 8.18
N LEU A 284 -5.79 -20.17 8.41
CA LEU A 284 -5.58 -19.09 7.44
C LEU A 284 -4.09 -18.91 7.07
N ALA A 285 -3.18 -19.20 8.00
CA ALA A 285 -1.73 -19.15 7.77
C ALA A 285 -1.25 -20.18 6.73
N ASN A 286 -1.94 -21.32 6.67
CA ASN A 286 -1.57 -22.45 5.82
C ASN A 286 -2.22 -22.39 4.43
N MET A 287 -3.19 -21.50 4.22
CA MET A 287 -3.84 -21.31 2.93
C MET A 287 -2.97 -20.49 1.96
N LYS A 288 -3.08 -20.78 0.66
CA LYS A 288 -2.31 -20.13 -0.39
C LYS A 288 -3.05 -18.92 -0.97
N TRP A 289 -2.77 -17.74 -0.44
CA TRP A 289 -3.37 -16.47 -0.89
C TRP A 289 -2.59 -15.78 -2.02
N VAL A 290 -1.65 -16.49 -2.66
CA VAL A 290 -0.70 -15.92 -3.64
C VAL A 290 -1.41 -15.18 -4.77
N THR A 291 -2.48 -15.76 -5.32
CA THR A 291 -3.25 -15.14 -6.41
C THR A 291 -3.97 -13.87 -5.92
N ALA A 292 -4.59 -13.90 -4.74
CA ALA A 292 -5.26 -12.73 -4.17
C ALA A 292 -4.27 -11.57 -3.95
N GLY A 293 -3.10 -11.86 -3.40
CA GLY A 293 -2.02 -10.89 -3.23
C GLY A 293 -1.49 -10.35 -4.55
N ALA A 294 -1.37 -11.20 -5.56
CA ALA A 294 -0.93 -10.81 -6.90
C ALA A 294 -1.91 -9.88 -7.62
N LEU A 295 -3.21 -10.14 -7.50
CA LEU A 295 -4.24 -9.32 -8.14
C LEU A 295 -4.47 -7.97 -7.45
N THR A 296 -4.11 -7.86 -6.17
CA THR A 296 -4.39 -6.67 -5.36
C THR A 296 -3.90 -5.38 -6.01
N TYR A 297 -2.65 -5.36 -6.46
CA TYR A 297 -2.02 -4.12 -6.93
C TYR A 297 -2.58 -3.67 -8.29
N PRO A 298 -2.63 -4.51 -9.34
CA PRO A 298 -3.29 -4.13 -10.59
C PRO A 298 -4.78 -3.77 -10.41
N LEU A 299 -5.51 -4.48 -9.53
CA LEU A 299 -6.91 -4.14 -9.23
C LEU A 299 -7.04 -2.75 -8.63
N TYR A 300 -6.20 -2.43 -7.64
CA TYR A 300 -6.18 -1.12 -7.01
C TYR A 300 -5.88 0.00 -8.02
N LEU A 301 -5.00 -0.25 -8.99
CA LEU A 301 -4.61 0.76 -9.98
C LEU A 301 -5.65 1.03 -11.07
N LEU A 302 -6.46 0.03 -11.43
CA LEU A 302 -7.41 0.13 -12.56
C LEU A 302 -8.79 0.65 -12.14
N HIS A 303 -9.23 0.33 -10.93
CA HIS A 303 -10.66 0.29 -10.65
C HIS A 303 -11.39 1.64 -10.78
N GLN A 304 -10.78 2.74 -10.34
CA GLN A 304 -11.52 3.96 -10.06
C GLN A 304 -12.04 4.65 -11.33
N ASN A 305 -11.18 5.31 -12.12
CA ASN A 305 -11.68 6.13 -13.23
C ASN A 305 -12.30 5.26 -14.32
N ILE A 306 -11.69 4.11 -14.64
CA ILE A 306 -12.24 3.17 -15.62
C ILE A 306 -13.64 2.70 -15.17
N GLY A 307 -13.80 2.35 -13.89
CA GLY A 307 -15.08 1.92 -13.34
C GLY A 307 -16.16 3.00 -13.43
N TYR A 308 -15.83 4.24 -13.07
CA TYR A 308 -16.78 5.34 -13.17
C TYR A 308 -17.17 5.68 -14.60
N ILE A 309 -16.22 5.62 -15.54
CA ILE A 309 -16.50 5.80 -16.96
C ILE A 309 -17.45 4.71 -17.46
N ILE A 310 -17.24 3.45 -17.07
CA ILE A 310 -18.17 2.35 -17.38
C ILE A 310 -19.55 2.64 -16.79
N PHE A 311 -19.65 3.11 -15.55
CA PHE A 311 -20.93 3.46 -14.94
C PHE A 311 -21.65 4.56 -15.73
N ASN A 312 -20.95 5.62 -16.14
CA ASN A 312 -21.54 6.73 -16.88
C ASN A 312 -22.09 6.32 -18.25
N HIS A 313 -21.44 5.38 -18.94
CA HIS A 313 -21.89 4.92 -20.27
C HIS A 313 -22.92 3.78 -20.19
N ALA A 314 -22.75 2.84 -19.26
CA ALA A 314 -23.54 1.61 -19.23
C ALA A 314 -24.82 1.71 -18.39
N TYR A 315 -24.78 2.43 -17.26
CA TYR A 315 -25.92 2.54 -16.34
C TYR A 315 -27.20 3.13 -16.96
N PRO A 316 -27.15 4.12 -17.87
CA PRO A 316 -28.37 4.66 -18.48
C PRO A 316 -29.18 3.62 -19.29
N GLY A 317 -28.54 2.56 -19.80
CA GLY A 317 -29.17 1.56 -20.66
C GLY A 317 -29.26 0.14 -20.09
N LEU A 318 -28.64 -0.14 -18.95
CA LEU A 318 -28.52 -1.49 -18.38
C LEU A 318 -28.96 -1.55 -16.92
N ASN A 319 -29.28 -2.76 -16.46
CA ASN A 319 -29.61 -3.00 -15.06
C ASN A 319 -28.43 -2.65 -14.13
N ILE A 320 -28.72 -1.95 -13.03
CA ILE A 320 -27.75 -1.51 -12.02
C ILE A 320 -26.87 -2.64 -11.47
N HIS A 321 -27.44 -3.82 -11.18
CA HIS A 321 -26.68 -4.95 -10.63
C HIS A 321 -25.73 -5.53 -11.67
N LEU A 322 -26.16 -5.58 -12.93
CA LEU A 322 -25.32 -6.05 -14.03
C LEU A 322 -24.13 -5.12 -14.23
N VAL A 323 -24.36 -3.80 -14.24
CA VAL A 323 -23.29 -2.80 -14.39
C VAL A 323 -22.34 -2.85 -13.19
N PHE A 324 -22.85 -2.85 -11.97
CA PHE A 324 -22.02 -2.86 -10.76
C PHE A 324 -21.15 -4.13 -10.67
N TRP A 325 -21.75 -5.31 -10.66
CA TRP A 325 -21.01 -6.57 -10.51
C TRP A 325 -20.20 -6.93 -11.76
N GLY A 326 -20.71 -6.59 -12.95
CA GLY A 326 -19.99 -6.76 -14.20
C GLY A 326 -18.72 -5.91 -14.26
N THR A 327 -18.77 -4.68 -13.76
CA THR A 327 -17.57 -3.81 -13.67
C THR A 327 -16.55 -4.37 -12.70
N ILE A 328 -16.96 -4.88 -11.54
CA ILE A 328 -16.06 -5.55 -10.59
C ILE A 328 -15.39 -6.77 -11.24
N ALA A 329 -16.17 -7.61 -11.92
CA ALA A 329 -15.66 -8.79 -12.62
C ALA A 329 -14.67 -8.38 -13.73
N LEU A 330 -14.96 -7.32 -14.48
CA LEU A 330 -14.08 -6.78 -15.51
C LEU A 330 -12.77 -6.24 -14.91
N MET A 331 -12.82 -5.53 -13.79
CA MET A 331 -11.61 -5.04 -13.12
C MET A 331 -10.74 -6.18 -12.58
N LEU A 332 -11.35 -7.24 -12.04
CA LEU A 332 -10.64 -8.44 -11.61
C LEU A 332 -9.99 -9.17 -12.80
N ALA A 333 -10.72 -9.28 -13.92
CA ALA A 333 -10.19 -9.85 -15.15
C ALA A 333 -9.02 -9.00 -15.70
N GLY A 334 -9.17 -7.67 -15.74
CA GLY A 334 -8.11 -6.74 -16.14
C GLY A 334 -6.87 -6.84 -15.25
N ALA A 335 -7.07 -6.92 -13.93
CA ALA A 335 -6.00 -7.13 -12.97
C ALA A 335 -5.26 -8.46 -13.22
N TRP A 336 -6.01 -9.52 -13.51
CA TRP A 336 -5.45 -10.83 -13.84
C TRP A 336 -4.67 -10.81 -15.16
N LEU A 337 -5.15 -10.09 -16.17
CA LEU A 337 -4.45 -9.93 -17.44
C LEU A 337 -3.14 -9.15 -17.26
N ILE A 338 -3.15 -8.01 -16.56
CA ILE A 338 -1.93 -7.25 -16.27
C ILE A 338 -0.92 -8.12 -15.52
N HIS A 339 -1.37 -8.86 -14.51
CA HIS A 339 -0.49 -9.72 -13.73
C HIS A 339 0.19 -10.79 -14.59
N ASN A 340 -0.58 -11.53 -15.38
CA ASN A 340 -0.05 -12.67 -16.13
C ASN A 340 0.69 -12.28 -17.41
N LEU A 341 0.24 -11.23 -18.10
CA LEU A 341 0.79 -10.83 -19.39
C LEU A 341 1.95 -9.85 -19.23
N ILE A 342 1.93 -9.01 -18.20
CA ILE A 342 2.89 -7.91 -18.03
C ILE A 342 3.80 -8.18 -16.84
N GLU A 343 3.28 -8.24 -15.62
CA GLU A 343 4.13 -8.33 -14.41
C GLU A 343 5.05 -9.56 -14.44
N LYS A 344 4.49 -10.76 -14.68
CA LYS A 344 5.27 -12.00 -14.72
C LYS A 344 6.37 -11.99 -15.78
N LYS A 345 6.13 -11.36 -16.93
CA LYS A 345 7.07 -11.33 -18.06
C LYS A 345 8.11 -10.21 -17.92
N ALA A 346 7.69 -9.05 -17.43
CA ALA A 346 8.53 -7.87 -17.28
C ALA A 346 9.47 -7.98 -16.07
N ALA A 347 9.04 -8.61 -14.98
CA ALA A 347 9.83 -8.73 -13.76
C ALA A 347 11.26 -9.28 -13.94
N PRO A 348 11.50 -10.43 -14.61
CA PRO A 348 12.85 -10.93 -14.82
C PRO A 348 13.70 -10.01 -15.73
N LEU A 349 13.08 -9.39 -16.73
CA LEU A 349 13.75 -8.46 -17.64
C LEU A 349 14.20 -7.19 -16.90
N LEU A 350 13.29 -6.53 -16.18
CA LEU A 350 13.62 -5.36 -15.37
C LEU A 350 14.70 -5.69 -14.33
N LYS A 351 14.60 -6.87 -13.69
CA LYS A 351 15.63 -7.32 -12.75
C LYS A 351 17.00 -7.41 -13.39
N ARG A 352 17.10 -7.93 -14.61
CA ARG A 352 18.36 -8.01 -15.35
C ARG A 352 18.88 -6.62 -15.70
N ILE A 353 18.05 -5.77 -16.32
CA ILE A 353 18.41 -4.41 -16.75
C ILE A 353 18.91 -3.57 -15.56
N LEU A 354 18.14 -3.53 -14.47
CA LEU A 354 18.48 -2.74 -13.30
C LEU A 354 19.78 -3.22 -12.65
N ASN A 355 20.00 -4.53 -12.61
CA ASN A 355 21.25 -5.06 -12.06
C ASN A 355 22.44 -4.72 -12.94
N THR A 356 22.35 -4.95 -14.26
CA THR A 356 23.43 -4.62 -15.19
C THR A 356 23.78 -3.13 -15.15
N GLY A 357 22.78 -2.24 -15.14
CA GLY A 357 23.02 -0.79 -15.06
C GLY A 357 23.73 -0.37 -13.77
N LEU A 358 23.38 -0.98 -12.64
CA LEU A 358 24.06 -0.74 -11.36
C LEU A 358 25.49 -1.30 -11.34
N ASP A 359 25.74 -2.42 -12.03
CA ASP A 359 27.09 -2.98 -12.17
C ASP A 359 27.97 -2.04 -12.99
N THR A 360 27.50 -1.54 -14.13
CA THR A 360 28.20 -0.53 -14.94
C THR A 360 28.50 0.75 -14.15
N PHE A 361 27.54 1.26 -13.39
CA PHE A 361 27.74 2.45 -12.57
C PHE A 361 28.78 2.26 -11.46
N SER A 362 28.86 1.05 -10.88
CA SER A 362 29.86 0.74 -9.86
C SER A 362 31.28 0.64 -10.42
N GLN A 363 31.42 0.17 -11.66
CA GLN A 363 32.71 0.13 -12.39
C GLN A 363 33.20 1.51 -12.82
N LEU A 364 32.30 2.47 -13.05
CA LEU A 364 32.64 3.85 -13.44
C LEU A 364 33.00 4.76 -12.25
N ARG A 365 32.84 4.32 -11.00
CA ARG A 365 33.30 5.09 -9.84
C ARG A 365 34.82 4.92 -9.71
N PRO A 366 35.62 6.00 -9.81
CA PRO A 366 37.03 5.90 -9.48
C PRO A 366 37.16 5.46 -8.03
N THR A 367 37.94 4.40 -7.79
CA THR A 367 38.34 3.98 -6.45
C THR A 367 38.96 5.20 -5.77
N ARG A 368 38.22 5.81 -4.82
CA ARG A 368 38.81 6.77 -3.90
C ARG A 368 39.88 6.02 -3.11
N ARG A 369 41.14 6.27 -3.45
CA ARG A 369 42.30 5.94 -2.63
C ARG A 369 42.31 6.80 -1.39
#